data_AF-A0A537P434-F1
#
_entry.id   AF-A0A537P434-F1
#
_cell.length_a   1.000
_cell.length_b   1.000
_cell.length_c   1.000
_cell.angle_alpha   90.00
_cell.angle_beta   90.00
_cell.angle_gamma   90.00
#
_symmetry.space_group_name_H-M   'P 1'
#
loop_
_entity.id
_entity.type
_entity.pdbx_description
1 polymer ?
#
loop_
_entity_poly.entity_id
_entity_poly.type
_entity_poly.pdbx_seq_one_letter_code
_entity_poly.pdbx_strand_id
1 'polypeptide(L)' 'MALIPEPDAFKQSLASLPIAVYEPGETVLDAGSTTGQLFILRNGVVKVTRDGLQIATVSEPGAVFGE' A
#
# COMPACT_ATOMS: atom_id res chain seq x y z
N MET A 1 -22.56 10.13 9.09
CA MET A 1 -21.81 11.11 9.90
C MET A 1 -20.36 10.65 9.91
N ALA A 2 -19.46 11.24 9.12
CA ALA A 2 -18.05 10.84 9.12
C ALA A 2 -17.38 11.48 10.33
N LEU A 3 -17.09 10.68 11.36
CA LEU A 3 -16.21 11.08 12.44
C LEU A 3 -14.81 11.06 11.85
N ILE A 4 -14.25 12.23 11.55
CA ILE A 4 -12.82 12.34 11.31
C ILE A 4 -12.18 11.97 12.66
N PRO A 5 -11.47 10.85 12.77
CA PRO A 5 -10.87 10.45 14.03
C PRO A 5 -9.83 11.49 14.46
N GLU A 6 -9.69 11.68 15.77
CA GLU A 6 -8.60 12.47 16.32
C GLU A 6 -7.26 11.91 15.77
N PRO A 7 -6.32 12.79 15.38
CA PRO A 7 -5.15 12.41 14.58
C PRO A 7 -4.30 11.32 15.24
N ASP A 8 -4.20 11.29 16.57
CA ASP A 8 -3.50 10.25 17.31
C ASP A 8 -4.23 8.90 17.27
N ALA A 9 -5.56 8.90 17.42
CA ALA A 9 -6.36 7.70 17.27
C ALA A 9 -6.25 7.10 15.86
N PHE A 10 -6.17 7.96 14.83
CA PHE A 10 -5.94 7.52 13.45
C PHE A 10 -4.57 6.85 13.28
N LYS A 11 -3.49 7.48 13.77
CA LYS A 11 -2.14 6.90 13.73
C LYS A 11 -2.06 5.55 14.45
N GLN A 12 -2.74 5.44 15.59
CA GLN A 12 -2.74 4.22 16.39
C GLN A 12 -3.51 3.08 15.71
N SER A 13 -4.56 3.41 14.95
CA SER A 13 -5.23 2.48 14.06
C SER A 13 -4.30 1.98 12.94
N LEU A 14 -3.56 2.88 12.29
CA LEU A 14 -2.56 2.51 11.27
C LEU A 14 -1.46 1.59 11.83
N ALA A 15 -1.01 1.84 13.07
CA ALA A 15 -0.01 1.00 13.73
C ALA A 15 -0.50 -0.43 14.04
N SER A 16 -1.83 -0.63 14.06
CA SER A 16 -2.46 -1.93 14.35
C SER A 16 -2.83 -2.72 13.08
N LEU A 17 -2.56 -2.18 11.89
CA LEU A 17 -2.83 -2.86 10.62
C LEU A 17 -1.93 -4.08 10.43
N PRO A 18 -2.42 -5.15 9.78
CA PRO A 18 -1.61 -6.32 9.47
C PRO A 18 -0.42 -5.94 8.57
N ILE A 19 0.73 -6.55 8.84
CA ILE A 19 1.95 -6.36 8.06
C ILE A 19 2.13 -7.54 7.13
N ALA A 20 2.16 -7.27 5.82
CA ALA A 20 2.56 -8.24 4.81
C ALA A 20 4.02 -7.96 4.39
N VAL A 21 4.80 -9.02 4.20
CA VAL A 21 6.20 -8.97 3.76
C VAL A 21 6.31 -9.77 2.49
N TYR A 22 6.95 -9.19 1.48
CA TYR A 22 7.13 -9.76 0.15
C TYR A 22 8.61 -9.87 -0.17
N GLU A 23 9.00 -10.94 -0.85
CA GLU A 23 10.37 -11.10 -1.32
C GLU A 23 10.64 -10.26 -2.59
N PRO A 24 11.90 -9.92 -2.89
CA PRO A 24 12.24 -9.22 -4.12
C PRO A 24 11.75 -9.97 -5.37
N GLY A 25 10.95 -9.29 -6.18
CA GLY A 25 10.37 -9.86 -7.41
C GLY A 25 9.01 -10.52 -7.22
N GLU A 26 8.52 -10.64 -5.98
CA GLU A 26 7.16 -11.12 -5.71
C GLU A 26 6.11 -10.07 -6.09
N THR A 27 4.96 -10.54 -6.59
CA THR A 27 3.84 -9.68 -6.96
C THR A 27 3.04 -9.32 -5.71
N VAL A 28 2.99 -8.01 -5.39
CA VAL A 28 2.18 -7.48 -4.28
C VAL A 28 0.70 -7.41 -4.65
N LEU A 29 0.40 -6.94 -5.87
CA LEU A 29 -0.95 -6.75 -6.39
C LEU A 29 -0.95 -7.04 -7.89
N ASP A 30 -1.93 -7.81 -8.36
CA ASP A 30 -2.13 -8.09 -9.78
C ASP A 30 -3.08 -7.06 -10.42
N ALA A 31 -2.81 -6.70 -11.68
CA ALA A 31 -3.59 -5.69 -12.38
C ALA A 31 -5.03 -6.16 -12.65
N GLY A 32 -6.01 -5.36 -12.25
CA GLY A 32 -7.44 -5.70 -12.39
C GLY A 32 -7.98 -6.58 -11.26
N SER A 33 -7.15 -6.95 -10.28
CA SER A 33 -7.63 -7.58 -9.04
C SER A 33 -8.37 -6.59 -8.16
N THR A 34 -9.49 -7.01 -7.58
CA THR A 34 -10.20 -6.25 -6.54
C THR A 34 -9.84 -6.84 -5.18
N THR A 35 -8.94 -6.17 -4.47
CA THR A 35 -8.51 -6.61 -3.12
C THR A 35 -9.36 -6.03 -2.00
N GLY A 36 -10.13 -4.96 -2.29
CA GLY A 36 -10.92 -4.22 -1.31
C GLY A 36 -10.09 -3.59 -0.19
N GLN A 37 -8.77 -3.46 -0.40
CA GLN A 37 -7.82 -2.96 0.60
C GLN A 37 -6.75 -2.10 -0.06
N LEU A 38 -6.30 -1.09 0.68
CA LEU A 38 -5.19 -0.24 0.31
C LEU A 38 -3.92 -0.69 1.03
N PHE A 39 -2.79 -0.55 0.37
CA PHE A 39 -1.49 -0.86 0.93
C PHE A 39 -0.75 0.44 1.25
N ILE A 40 0.01 0.43 2.34
CA ILE A 40 0.89 1.52 2.76
C ILE A 40 2.31 0.98 2.75
N LEU A 41 3.20 1.61 1.99
CA LEU A 41 4.60 1.20 1.92
C LEU A 41 5.28 1.49 3.26
N ARG A 42 5.57 0.46 4.06
CA ARG A 42 6.31 0.64 5.31
C ARG A 42 7.82 0.79 5.05
N ASN A 43 8.38 -0.07 4.22
CA ASN A 43 9.80 -0.05 3.84
C ASN A 43 10.01 -0.89 2.56
N GLY A 44 10.99 -0.50 1.74
CA GLY A 44 11.33 -1.18 0.48
C GLY A 44 10.98 -0.34 -0.75
N VAL A 45 10.92 -0.99 -1.91
CA VAL A 45 10.60 -0.37 -3.20
C VAL A 45 9.63 -1.27 -3.96
N VAL A 46 8.53 -0.69 -4.46
CA VAL A 46 7.52 -1.39 -5.26
C VAL A 46 7.52 -0.82 -6.67
N LYS A 47 7.65 -1.69 -7.66
CA LYS A 47 7.52 -1.34 -9.08
C LYS A 47 6.07 -1.53 -9.51
N VAL A 48 5.48 -0.50 -10.10
CA VAL A 48 4.14 -0.59 -10.68
C VAL A 48 4.25 -0.76 -12.18
N THR A 49 3.72 -1.86 -12.69
CA THR A 49 3.72 -2.16 -14.13
C THR A 49 2.30 -2.27 -14.66
N ARG A 50 2.08 -1.78 -15.89
CA ARG A 50 0.82 -1.93 -16.63
C ARG A 50 1.15 -2.37 -18.05
N ASP A 51 0.54 -3.46 -18.49
CA ASP A 51 0.83 -4.08 -19.80
C ASP A 51 2.33 -4.38 -20.02
N GLY A 52 3.02 -4.78 -18.93
CA GLY A 52 4.46 -5.05 -18.93
C GLY A 52 5.37 -3.81 -18.88
N LEU A 53 4.83 -2.60 -19.00
CA LEU A 53 5.58 -1.35 -18.89
C LEU A 53 5.60 -0.84 -17.45
N GLN A 54 6.78 -0.48 -16.94
CA GLN A 54 6.88 0.22 -15.66
C GLN A 54 6.34 1.65 -15.78
N ILE A 55 5.30 1.96 -15.02
CA ILE A 55 4.64 3.27 -15.05
C ILE A 55 4.95 4.11 -13.81
N ALA A 56 5.33 3.47 -12.70
CA ALA A 56 5.71 4.16 -11.47
C ALA A 56 6.64 3.32 -10.60
N THR A 57 7.32 3.99 -9.68
CA THR A 57 8.12 3.39 -8.61
C THR A 57 7.66 4.01 -7.30
N VAL A 58 7.22 3.19 -6.37
CA VAL A 58 6.86 3.61 -5.01
C VAL A 58 8.02 3.26 -4.10
N SER A 59 8.67 4.27 -3.53
CA SER A 59 9.85 4.12 -2.66
C SER A 59 9.81 4.98 -1.40
N GLU A 60 8.80 5.85 -1.29
CA GLU A 60 8.61 6.70 -0.12
C GLU A 60 7.84 5.94 0.97
N PRO A 61 8.40 5.79 2.19
CA PRO A 61 7.67 5.24 3.32
C PRO A 61 6.42 6.06 3.62
N GLY A 62 5.27 5.39 3.74
CA GLY A 62 3.96 6.00 3.93
C GLY A 62 3.17 6.21 2.63
N ALA A 63 3.78 6.00 1.45
CA ALA A 63 3.05 6.05 0.19
C ALA A 63 1.96 4.97 0.12
N VAL A 64 0.81 5.34 -0.44
CA VAL A 64 -0.40 4.48 -0.52
C VAL A 64 -0.62 4.01 -1.95
N PHE A 65 -1.01 2.74 -2.15
CA PHE A 65 -1.30 2.17 -3.47
C PHE A 65 -2.34 1.03 -3.40
N GLY A 66 -2.93 0.69 -4.55
CA GLY A 66 -3.90 -0.41 -4.69
C GLY A 66 -5.37 0.00 -4.60
N GLU A 67 -5.71 1.24 -4.99
CA GLU A 67 -7.10 1.70 -5.13
C GLU A 67 -7.86 1.05 -6.31
#